data_AF-A0A969KWY7-F1
#
_entry.id   AF-A0A969KWY7-F1
#
_cell.length_a   1.000
_cell.length_b   1.000
_cell.length_c   1.000
_cell.angle_alpha   90.00
_cell.angle_beta   90.00
_cell.angle_gamma   90.00
#
_symmetry.space_group_name_H-M   'P 1'
#
loop_
_entity.id
_entity.type
_entity.pdbx_description
1 polymer ?
#
loop_
_entity_poly.entity_id
_entity_poly.type
_entity_poly.pdbx_seq_one_letter_code
_entity_poly.pdbx_strand_id
1 'polypeptide(L)' 'MIIACFAADVIPINVGTKKLAEWVVENCPEFDQVILELGTLDNLNWIHLSAAPRNHKQVLRATREDGRVVYRPIALFS' A
#
# COMPACT_ATOMS: atom_id res chain seq x y z
N MET A 1 13.03 5.05 -0.05
CA MET A 1 13.73 3.77 -0.21
C MET A 1 12.90 2.73 0.52
N ILE A 2 12.35 1.75 -0.19
CA ILE A 2 11.63 0.63 0.42
C ILE A 2 12.69 -0.28 1.03
N ILE A 3 12.71 -0.43 2.34
CA ILE A 3 13.63 -1.34 3.05
C ILE A 3 12.80 -2.56 3.44
N ALA A 4 12.55 -3.45 2.48
CA ALA A 4 11.79 -4.67 2.71
C ALA A 4 12.59 -5.90 2.30
N CYS A 5 12.41 -7.00 3.03
CA CYS A 5 13.00 -8.30 2.68
C CYS A 5 12.21 -8.97 1.55
N PHE A 6 10.90 -8.73 1.51
CA PHE A 6 9.99 -9.24 0.49
C PHE A 6 9.02 -8.14 0.08
N ALA A 7 8.70 -8.06 -1.21
CA ALA A 7 7.73 -7.12 -1.73
C ALA A 7 7.03 -7.69 -2.97
N ALA A 8 5.78 -7.29 -3.17
CA ALA A 8 4.99 -7.64 -4.34
C ALA A 8 4.04 -6.49 -4.71
N ASP A 9 3.91 -6.25 -6.01
CA ASP A 9 2.86 -5.41 -6.58
C ASP A 9 1.67 -6.30 -6.97
N VAL A 10 0.48 -5.96 -6.49
CA VAL A 10 -0.72 -6.78 -6.63
C VAL A 10 -1.85 -5.97 -7.23
N ILE A 11 -2.60 -6.59 -8.14
CA ILE A 11 -3.85 -6.05 -8.67
C ILE A 11 -4.98 -7.00 -8.26
N PRO A 12 -5.83 -6.62 -7.28
CA PRO A 12 -6.95 -7.46 -6.90
C PRO A 12 -8.01 -7.47 -8.01
N ILE A 13 -8.46 -8.67 -8.41
CA ILE A 13 -9.40 -8.83 -9.53
C ILE A 13 -10.86 -8.56 -9.10
N ASN A 14 -11.25 -9.02 -7.91
CA ASN A 14 -12.65 -9.00 -7.44
C ASN A 14 -12.85 -8.23 -6.12
N VAL A 15 -11.81 -7.56 -5.61
CA VAL A 15 -11.87 -6.83 -4.34
C VAL A 15 -11.25 -5.45 -4.53
N GLY A 16 -11.83 -4.43 -3.91
CA GLY A 16 -11.25 -3.09 -3.96
C GLY A 16 -9.87 -3.07 -3.28
N THR A 17 -8.95 -2.29 -3.86
CA THR A 17 -7.57 -2.15 -3.37
C THR A 17 -7.50 -1.71 -1.90
N LYS A 18 -8.42 -0.82 -1.47
CA LYS A 18 -8.56 -0.42 -0.06
C LYS A 18 -8.90 -1.61 0.84
N LYS A 19 -9.85 -2.44 0.43
CA LYS A 19 -10.30 -3.59 1.23
C LYS A 19 -9.23 -4.68 1.34
N LEU A 20 -8.42 -4.87 0.30
CA LEU A 20 -7.23 -5.72 0.38
C LEU A 20 -6.19 -5.12 1.34
N ALA A 21 -5.96 -3.80 1.28
CA ALA A 21 -5.03 -3.12 2.20
C ALA A 21 -5.46 -3.28 3.67
N GLU A 22 -6.74 -3.04 3.97
CA GLU A 22 -7.33 -3.25 5.31
C GLU A 22 -7.09 -4.68 5.77
N TRP A 23 -7.41 -5.67 4.92
CA TRP A 23 -7.22 -7.07 5.24
C TRP A 23 -5.77 -7.42 5.56
N VAL A 24 -4.80 -6.91 4.79
CA VAL A 24 -3.37 -7.15 5.06
C VAL A 24 -2.96 -6.54 6.41
N VAL A 25 -3.38 -5.31 6.70
CA VAL A 25 -3.03 -4.63 7.96
C VAL A 25 -3.62 -5.36 9.17
N GLU A 26 -4.80 -5.94 9.04
CA GLU A 26 -5.47 -6.69 10.11
C GLU A 26 -4.95 -8.12 10.29
N ASN A 27 -4.60 -8.81 9.19
CA ASN A 27 -4.39 -10.27 9.21
C ASN A 27 -2.92 -10.69 9.07
N CYS A 28 -2.03 -9.82 8.58
CA CYS A 28 -0.64 -10.18 8.30
C CYS A 28 0.31 -9.53 9.32
N PRO A 29 0.62 -10.14 10.48
CA PRO A 29 1.43 -9.49 11.51
C PRO A 29 2.83 -9.06 11.04
N GLU A 30 3.34 -9.71 9.98
CA GLU A 30 4.66 -9.49 9.40
C GLU A 30 4.71 -8.39 8.30
N PHE A 31 3.59 -7.71 8.04
CA PHE A 31 3.59 -6.62 7.05
C PHE A 31 4.49 -5.47 7.51
N ASP A 32 5.23 -4.88 6.57
CA ASP A 32 6.13 -3.75 6.81
C ASP A 32 5.53 -2.45 6.24
N GLN A 33 5.25 -2.42 4.94
CA GLN A 33 4.63 -1.28 4.28
C GLN A 33 3.51 -1.71 3.34
N VAL A 34 2.45 -0.92 3.33
CA VAL A 34 1.36 -1.00 2.35
C VAL A 34 1.28 0.33 1.63
N ILE A 35 1.49 0.34 0.31
CA ILE A 35 1.42 1.55 -0.50
C ILE A 35 0.29 1.40 -1.51
N LEU A 36 -0.69 2.28 -1.41
CA LEU A 36 -1.72 2.45 -2.43
C LEU A 36 -1.11 3.28 -3.56
N GLU A 37 -0.69 2.59 -4.62
CA GLU A 37 0.00 3.21 -5.74
C GLU A 37 -1.01 3.80 -6.71
N LEU A 38 -0.79 5.09 -7.02
CA LEU A 38 -1.36 5.94 -8.08
C LEU A 38 -2.62 5.40 -8.81
N GLY A 39 -3.65 6.24 -8.92
CA GLY A 39 -4.83 5.94 -9.76
C GLY A 39 -5.89 7.03 -9.67
N THR A 40 -7.04 6.78 -10.30
CA THR A 40 -8.28 7.56 -10.10
C THR A 40 -9.23 6.76 -9.19
N LEU A 41 -10.25 7.41 -8.61
CA LEU A 41 -11.23 6.73 -7.74
C LEU A 41 -11.89 5.52 -8.41
N ASP A 42 -12.01 5.54 -9.75
CA ASP A 42 -12.62 4.48 -10.55
C ASP A 42 -11.63 3.42 -11.08
N ASN A 43 -10.31 3.68 -11.03
CA ASN A 43 -9.26 2.76 -11.46
C ASN A 43 -7.97 3.02 -10.66
N LEU A 44 -7.81 2.27 -9.58
CA LEU A 44 -6.57 2.20 -8.81
C LEU A 44 -5.60 1.27 -9.54
N ASN A 45 -4.33 1.65 -9.73
CA ASN A 45 -3.42 0.86 -10.56
C ASN A 45 -3.02 -0.47 -9.90
N TRP A 46 -2.39 -0.41 -8.72
CA TRP A 46 -1.97 -1.60 -7.97
C TRP A 46 -1.73 -1.24 -6.51
N ILE A 47 -1.57 -2.26 -5.67
CA ILE A 47 -1.11 -2.12 -4.29
C ILE A 47 0.31 -2.68 -4.19
N HIS A 48 1.20 -1.91 -3.61
CA HIS A 48 2.51 -2.42 -3.20
C HIS A 48 2.40 -2.95 -1.77
N LEU A 49 2.77 -4.21 -1.58
CA LEU A 49 2.80 -4.87 -0.28
C LEU A 49 4.22 -5.29 0.02
N SER A 50 4.70 -5.01 1.24
CA SER A 50 6.00 -5.43 1.69
C SER A 50 5.96 -6.09 3.06
N ALA A 51 6.91 -7.00 3.28
CA ALA A 51 7.11 -7.70 4.54
C ALA A 51 8.60 -7.70 4.91
N ALA A 52 8.87 -7.53 6.20
CA ALA A 52 10.22 -7.54 6.74
C ALA A 52 10.16 -8.02 8.21
N PRO A 53 11.24 -8.60 8.75
CA PRO A 53 11.33 -8.91 10.18
C PRO A 53 11.34 -7.67 11.10
N ARG A 54 11.63 -6.50 10.53
CA ARG A 54 11.58 -5.20 11.22
C ARG A 54 10.52 -4.34 10.54
N ASN A 55 9.36 -4.30 11.17
CA ASN A 55 8.12 -3.87 10.54
C ASN A 55 7.81 -2.42 10.94
N HIS A 56 7.89 -1.48 10.00
CA HIS A 56 7.52 -0.09 10.22
C HIS A 56 6.00 0.11 10.32
N LYS A 57 5.23 -0.88 9.85
CA LYS A 57 3.77 -0.90 9.80
C LYS A 57 3.18 0.38 9.20
N GLN A 58 3.78 0.84 8.11
CA GLN A 58 3.39 2.08 7.47
C GLN A 58 2.38 1.83 6.37
N VAL A 59 1.39 2.72 6.31
CA VAL A 59 0.39 2.74 5.24
C VAL A 59 0.53 4.07 4.52
N LEU A 60 0.84 4.00 3.24
CA LEU A 60 1.15 5.14 2.41
C LEU A 60 0.20 5.22 1.22
N ARG A 61 -0.05 6.44 0.75
CA ARG A 61 -0.69 6.70 -0.54
C ARG A 61 0.30 7.41 -1.44
N ALA A 62 0.51 6.88 -2.63
CA ALA A 62 1.25 7.57 -3.67
C ALA A 62 0.30 8.54 -4.41
N THR A 63 0.74 9.78 -4.55
CA THR A 63 0.00 10.85 -5.25
C THR A 63 0.93 11.57 -6.22
N ARG A 64 0.40 12.12 -7.33
CA ARG A 64 1.18 12.97 -8.24
C ARG A 64 1.05 14.42 -7.83
N GLU A 65 2.18 15.06 -7.52
CA GLU A 65 2.31 16.49 -7.27
C GLU A 65 3.49 17.04 -8.06
N ASP A 66 3.27 18.14 -8.79
CA ASP A 66 4.29 18.82 -9.59
C ASP A 66 5.09 17.87 -10.51
N GLY A 67 4.39 16.90 -11.11
CA GLY A 67 4.97 15.90 -12.00
C GLY A 67 5.77 14.78 -11.30
N ARG A 68 5.85 14.80 -9.96
CA ARG A 68 6.57 13.80 -9.14
C ARG A 68 5.60 12.95 -8.33
N VAL A 69 6.04 11.74 -8.00
CA VAL A 69 5.30 10.84 -7.10
C VAL A 69 5.71 11.15 -5.67
N VAL A 70 4.71 11.48 -4.83
CA VAL A 70 4.88 11.79 -3.41
C VAL A 70 4.08 10.78 -2.60
N TYR A 71 4.72 10.22 -1.57
CA TYR A 71 4.13 9.24 -0.67
C TYR A 71 3.73 9.91 0.65
N ARG A 72 2.47 9.75 1.05
CA ARG A 72 1.97 10.31 2.30
C ARG A 72 1.38 9.23 3.20
N PRO A 73 1.65 9.26 4.51
CA PRO A 73 0.94 8.44 5.48
C PRO A 73 -0.56 8.68 5.41
N ILE A 74 -1.35 7.60 5.49
CA ILE A 74 -2.80 7.66 5.55
C ILE A 74 -3.32 6.79 6.70
N ALA A 75 -4.49 7.16 7.25
CA ALA A 75 -5.28 6.27 8.08
C ALA A 75 -6.18 5.43 7.16
N LEU A 76 -6.02 4.10 7.21
CA LEU A 76 -6.90 3.16 6.47
C LEU A 76 -8.31 3.07 7.08
N PHE A 77 -8.36 3.16 8.42
CA PHE A 77 -9.59 3.12 9.20
C PHE A 77 -9.99 4.57 9.52
N SER A 78 -11.13 5.01 8.98
CA SER A 78 -11.77 6.30 9.26
C SER A 78 -13.12 6.06 9.93
#